data_AF-A0A9X3LI81-F1
#
_entry.id   AF-A0A9X3LI81-F1
#
_cell.length_a   1.000
_cell.length_b   1.000
_cell.length_c   1.000
_cell.angle_alpha   90.00
_cell.angle_beta   90.00
_cell.angle_gamma   90.00
#
_symmetry.space_group_name_H-M   'P 1'
#
loop_
_entity.id
_entity.type
_entity.pdbx_description
1 polymer ?
#
loop_
_entity_poly.entity_id
_entity_poly.type
_entity_poly.pdbx_seq_one_letter_code
_entity_poly.pdbx_strand_id
1 'polypeptide(L)' 'MPRNRVMSNHLKEEIAKELGFYDVVARDGWGGITSRNAGNMVKRAVEMAQAGLMNGQQYKK' A
#
# COMPACT_ATOMS: atom_id res chain seq x y z
N MET A 1 16.06 -4.93 -17.22
CA MET A 1 15.72 -5.31 -15.83
C MET A 1 14.25 -4.97 -15.57
N PRO A 2 13.40 -5.93 -15.16
CA PRO A 2 12.06 -5.58 -14.72
C PRO A 2 12.17 -4.69 -13.49
N ARG A 3 11.50 -3.53 -13.52
CA ARG A 3 11.42 -2.64 -12.36
C ARG A 3 10.55 -3.36 -11.33
N ASN A 4 11.16 -3.96 -10.30
CA ASN A 4 10.42 -4.51 -9.16
C ASN A 4 9.63 -3.36 -8.53
N ARG A 5 8.34 -3.27 -8.85
CA ARG A 5 7.43 -2.35 -8.17
C ARG A 5 7.31 -2.83 -6.74
N VAL A 6 7.61 -1.94 -5.80
CA VAL A 6 7.54 -2.19 -4.34
C VAL A 6 6.14 -2.68 -3.92
N MET A 7 5.09 -2.34 -4.68
CA MET A 7 3.70 -2.73 -4.42
C MET A 7 3.00 -3.16 -5.71
N SER A 8 2.15 -4.19 -5.61
CA SER A 8 1.21 -4.57 -6.67
C SER A 8 0.11 -3.52 -6.83
N ASN A 9 -0.54 -3.45 -8.00
CA ASN A 9 -1.64 -2.50 -8.20
C ASN A 9 -2.81 -2.78 -7.26
N HIS A 10 -3.15 -4.06 -7.07
CA HIS A 10 -4.17 -4.50 -6.11
C HIS A 10 -3.88 -3.98 -4.69
N LEU A 11 -2.65 -4.14 -4.20
CA LEU A 11 -2.28 -3.67 -2.85
C LEU A 11 -2.44 -2.16 -2.71
N LYS A 12 -2.10 -1.40 -3.76
CA LYS A 12 -2.29 0.06 -3.74
C LYS A 12 -3.77 0.42 -3.64
N GLU A 13 -4.63 -0.23 -4.42
CA GLU A 13 -6.08 0.02 -4.40
C GLU A 13 -6.71 -0.32 -3.05
N GLU A 14 -6.34 -1.45 -2.46
CA GLU A 14 -6.84 -1.85 -1.13
C GLU A 14 -6.44 -0.85 -0.05
N ILE A 15 -5.18 -0.42 -0.03
CA ILE A 15 -4.73 0.60 0.92
C ILE A 15 -5.41 1.95 0.66
N ALA A 16 -5.66 2.32 -0.61
CA ALA A 16 -6.37 3.55 -0.94
C ALA A 16 -7.82 3.52 -0.46
N LYS A 17 -8.49 2.36 -0.51
CA LYS A 17 -9.84 2.17 0.05
C LYS A 17 -9.81 2.25 1.58
N GLU A 18 -8.87 1.55 2.22
CA GLU A 18 -8.71 1.55 3.68
C GLU A 18 -8.44 2.95 4.23
N LEU A 19 -7.61 3.73 3.54
CA LEU A 19 -7.28 5.11 3.91
C LEU A 19 -8.29 6.16 3.39
N GLY A 20 -9.33 5.73 2.67
CA GLY A 20 -10.45 6.58 2.26
C GLY A 20 -10.12 7.60 1.17
N PHE A 21 -9.08 7.39 0.36
CA PHE A 21 -8.75 8.30 -0.76
C PHE A 21 -8.89 7.66 -2.15
N TYR A 22 -9.46 6.45 -2.22
CA TYR A 22 -9.67 5.73 -3.47
C TYR A 22 -10.47 6.54 -4.50
N ASP A 23 -11.45 7.33 -4.07
CA ASP A 23 -12.26 8.16 -4.98
C ASP A 23 -11.42 9.17 -5.76
N VAL A 24 -10.39 9.74 -5.12
CA VAL A 24 -9.44 10.66 -5.78
C VAL A 24 -8.60 9.89 -6.80
N VAL A 25 -8.19 8.66 -6.47
CA VAL A 25 -7.46 7.80 -7.41
C VAL A 25 -8.33 7.41 -8.60
N ALA A 26 -9.61 7.11 -8.38
CA ALA A 26 -10.53 6.72 -9.43
C ALA A 26 -10.84 7.89 -10.39
N ARG A 27 -10.96 9.12 -9.87
CA ARG A 27 -11.27 10.31 -10.66
C ARG A 27 -10.04 10.95 -11.31
N ASP A 28 -9.00 11.18 -10.51
CA ASP A 28 -7.86 12.02 -10.86
C ASP A 28 -6.56 11.20 -11.06
N GLY A 29 -6.65 9.88 -10.85
CA GLY A 29 -5.50 8.98 -10.89
C GLY A 29 -4.58 9.11 -9.67
N TRP A 30 -3.50 8.33 -9.67
CA TRP A 30 -2.49 8.36 -8.60
C TRP A 30 -1.74 9.71 -8.53
N GLY A 31 -1.78 10.53 -9.57
CA GLY A 31 -1.20 11.88 -9.56
C GLY A 31 -2.05 12.91 -8.81
N GLY A 32 -3.34 12.63 -8.57
CA GLY A 32 -4.25 13.54 -7.88
C GLY A 32 -4.20 13.45 -6.36
N ILE A 33 -3.49 12.46 -5.79
CA ILE A 33 -3.41 12.30 -4.33
C ILE A 33 -2.43 13.30 -3.72
N THR A 34 -2.71 13.74 -2.49
CA THR A 34 -1.78 14.60 -1.75
C THR A 34 -0.54 13.84 -1.32
N SER A 35 0.57 14.56 -1.06
CA SER A 35 1.79 13.96 -0.48
C SER A 35 1.52 13.25 0.86
N ARG A 36 0.52 13.72 1.62
CA ARG A 36 0.09 13.07 2.87
C ARG A 36 -0.56 11.71 2.61
N ASN A 37 -1.43 11.60 1.62
CA ASN A 37 -2.06 10.32 1.23
C ASN A 37 -1.01 9.33 0.75
N ALA A 38 -0.06 9.78 -0.07
CA ALA A 38 1.05 8.95 -0.52
C ALA A 38 1.91 8.45 0.66
N GLY A 39 2.24 9.33 1.62
CA GLY A 39 2.99 8.95 2.81
C GLY A 39 2.25 7.94 3.70
N ASN A 40 0.96 8.16 3.94
CA ASN A 40 0.12 7.25 4.70
C ASN A 40 -0.01 5.87 4.02
N MET A 41 -0.11 5.84 2.69
CA MET A 41 -0.15 4.60 1.92
C MET A 41 1.14 3.78 2.08
N VAL A 42 2.30 4.43 1.97
CA VAL A 42 3.59 3.75 2.15
C VAL A 42 3.74 3.24 3.58
N LYS A 43 3.38 4.07 4.58
CA LYS A 43 3.39 3.66 5.99
C LYS A 43 2.53 2.41 6.21
N ARG A 44 1.30 2.41 5.69
CA ARG A 44 0.38 1.29 5.80
C ARG A 44 0.91 0.03 5.13
N ALA A 45 1.54 0.15 3.96
CA ALA A 45 2.17 -0.97 3.27
C ALA A 45 3.31 -1.60 4.09
N VAL A 46 4.13 -0.77 4.75
CA VAL A 46 5.21 -1.25 5.64
C VAL A 46 4.63 -1.97 6.85
N GLU A 47 3.58 -1.45 7.48
CA GLU A 47 2.90 -2.10 8.61
C GLU A 47 2.34 -3.48 8.22
N MET A 48 1.69 -3.58 7.05
CA MET A 48 1.20 -4.86 6.52
C MET A 48 2.34 -5.86 6.27
N ALA A 49 3.46 -5.39 5.70
CA ALA A 49 4.63 -6.23 5.47
C ALA A 49 5.25 -6.72 6.79
N GLN A 50 5.36 -5.85 7.80
CA GLN A 50 5.83 -6.22 9.14
C GLN A 50 4.90 -7.25 9.79
N ALA A 51 3.59 -7.05 9.73
CA ALA A 51 2.62 -8.03 10.25
C ALA A 51 2.73 -9.38 9.53
N GLY A 52 2.91 -9.40 8.20
CA GLY A 52 3.11 -10.62 7.43
C GLY A 52 4.40 -11.37 7.81
N LEU A 53 5.49 -10.64 8.07
CA LEU A 53 6.75 -11.23 8.54
C LEU A 53 6.62 -11.79 9.96
N MET A 54 5.94 -11.09 10.87
CA MET A 54 5.68 -11.57 12.23
C MET A 54 4.84 -12.86 12.19
N ASN A 55 3.85 -12.95 11.30
CA ASN A 55 3.05 -14.16 11.11
C ASN A 55 3.87 -15.30 10.48
N GLY A 56 4.74 -15.02 9.50
CA GLY A 56 5.65 -15.99 8.90
C GLY A 56 6.73 -16.52 9.85
N GLN A 57 7.12 -15.73 10.86
CA GLN A 57 8.04 -16.16 11.93
C GLN A 57 7.40 -17.16 12.90
N GLN A 58 6.08 -17.11 13.12
CA GLN A 58 5.39 -18.07 13.99
C GLN A 58 5.41 -19.49 13.44
N TYR A 59 5.38 -19.66 12.11
CA TYR A 59 5.43 -20.98 11.45
C TYR A 59 6.82 -21.65 11.46
N LYS A 60 7.88 -20.93 11.88
CA LYS A 60 9.24 -21.47 11.98
C LYS A 60 9.65 -21.89 13.40
N LYS A 61 8.70 -21.97 14.34
CA LYS A 61 8.94 -22.50 15.68
C LYS A 61 8.48 -23.94 15.80
#